data_AF-A0A9D5DLH4-F1
#
_entry.id   AF-A0A9D5DLH4-F1
#
_cell.length_a   1.000
_cell.length_b   1.000
_cell.length_c   1.000
_cell.angle_alpha   90.00
_cell.angle_beta   90.00
_cell.angle_gamma   90.00
#
_symmetry.space_group_name_H-M   'P 1'
#
loop_
_entity.id
_entity.type
_entity.pdbx_description
1 polymer ?
#
loop_
_entity_poly.entity_id
_entity_poly.type
_entity_poly.pdbx_seq_one_letter_code
_entity_poly.pdbx_strand_id
1 'polypeptide(L)'
;MQEDSSLEELRSAVKSELEKKGVLDEVRARLMAEILYSLTEENENEQAEKSISDENLVLNSLIYDYLVYNGYQNTGMVLLKESKMDSGLREDKEHSNASQLLSKEELKSILRVEDSSGLPILYSLIK
;
A
#
# COMPACT_ATOMS: atom_id res chain seq x y z
N MET A 1 23.35 -25.64 -44.24
CA MET A 1 23.84 -25.06 -42.98
C MET A 1 24.14 -23.55 -43.05
N GLN A 2 23.95 -22.85 -44.18
CA GLN A 2 24.17 -21.38 -44.24
C GLN A 2 22.90 -20.52 -44.07
N GLU A 3 21.70 -21.07 -44.21
CA GLU A 3 20.44 -20.30 -44.09
C GLU A 3 20.12 -19.89 -42.64
N ASP A 4 20.40 -20.76 -41.66
CA ASP A 4 20.09 -20.48 -40.25
C ASP A 4 20.93 -19.34 -39.67
N SER A 5 22.19 -19.19 -40.08
CA SER A 5 23.08 -18.10 -39.62
C SER A 5 22.56 -16.73 -40.05
N SER A 6 22.10 -16.62 -41.29
CA SER A 6 21.60 -15.36 -41.86
C SER A 6 20.32 -14.89 -41.18
N LEU A 7 19.42 -15.83 -40.84
CA LEU A 7 18.17 -15.52 -40.15
C LEU A 7 18.42 -15.06 -38.70
N GLU A 8 19.34 -15.71 -37.99
CA GLU A 8 19.73 -15.28 -36.65
C GLU A 8 20.43 -13.91 -36.65
N GLU A 9 21.30 -13.65 -37.61
CA GLU A 9 21.94 -12.35 -37.78
C GLU A 9 20.91 -11.24 -38.05
N LEU A 10 19.94 -11.50 -38.93
CA LEU A 10 18.87 -10.56 -39.22
C LEU A 10 17.99 -10.30 -37.98
N ARG A 11 17.64 -11.37 -37.24
CA ARG A 11 16.85 -11.28 -36.01
C ARG A 11 17.57 -10.48 -34.93
N SER A 12 18.88 -10.69 -34.79
CA SER A 12 19.74 -9.97 -33.85
C SER A 12 19.83 -8.48 -34.20
N ALA A 13 20.03 -8.16 -35.49
CA ALA A 13 20.08 -6.78 -35.97
C ALA A 13 18.75 -6.04 -35.72
N VAL A 14 17.61 -6.68 -36.02
CA VAL A 14 16.27 -6.12 -35.76
C VAL A 14 16.05 -5.90 -34.26
N LYS A 15 16.41 -6.88 -33.42
CA LYS A 15 16.30 -6.75 -31.97
C LYS A 15 17.13 -5.58 -31.43
N SER A 16 18.39 -5.45 -31.86
CA SER A 16 19.26 -4.36 -31.42
C SER A 16 18.74 -2.98 -31.85
N GLU A 17 18.17 -2.88 -33.05
CA GLU A 17 17.58 -1.63 -33.54
C GLU A 17 16.30 -1.25 -32.76
N LEU A 18 15.47 -2.24 -32.40
CA LEU A 18 14.28 -2.03 -31.57
C LEU A 18 14.62 -1.68 -30.12
N GLU A 19 15.70 -2.23 -29.57
CA GLU A 19 16.25 -1.87 -28.27
C GLU A 19 16.81 -0.44 -28.28
N LYS A 20 17.60 -0.06 -29.30
CA LYS A 20 18.13 1.31 -29.44
C LYS A 20 17.03 2.37 -29.56
N LYS A 21 15.92 2.03 -30.21
CA LYS A 21 14.75 2.91 -30.34
C LYS A 21 13.87 2.93 -29.08
N GLY A 22 14.17 2.11 -28.07
CA GLY A 22 13.38 2.01 -26.84
C GLY A 22 12.03 1.29 -26.98
N VAL A 23 11.67 0.84 -28.18
CA VAL A 23 10.39 0.18 -28.47
C VAL A 23 10.29 -1.15 -27.75
N LEU A 24 11.40 -1.89 -27.67
CA LEU A 24 11.42 -3.18 -26.98
C LEU A 24 11.21 -3.02 -25.46
N ASP A 25 11.74 -1.93 -24.88
CA ASP A 25 11.56 -1.60 -23.47
C ASP A 25 10.15 -1.11 -23.18
N GLU A 26 9.55 -0.32 -24.09
CA GLU A 26 8.16 0.10 -23.99
C GLU A 26 7.20 -1.09 -24.02
N VAL A 27 7.39 -2.02 -24.96
CA VAL A 27 6.57 -3.25 -25.05
C VAL A 27 6.74 -4.10 -23.79
N ARG A 28 7.97 -4.25 -23.29
CA ARG A 28 8.24 -4.97 -22.05
C ARG A 28 7.57 -4.30 -20.86
N ALA A 29 7.65 -2.98 -20.76
CA ALA A 29 7.04 -2.21 -19.69
C ALA A 29 5.51 -2.33 -19.70
N ARG A 30 4.89 -2.24 -20.88
CA ARG A 30 3.44 -2.45 -21.03
C ARG A 30 3.03 -3.88 -20.65
N LEU A 31 3.79 -4.88 -21.08
CA LEU A 31 3.54 -6.27 -20.70
C LEU A 31 3.68 -6.48 -19.19
N MET A 32 4.72 -5.91 -18.57
CA MET A 32 4.92 -5.96 -17.12
C MET A 32 3.79 -5.24 -16.37
N ALA A 33 3.31 -4.10 -16.88
CA ALA A 33 2.18 -3.39 -16.31
C ALA A 33 0.89 -4.23 -16.37
N GLU A 34 0.63 -4.89 -17.51
CA GLU A 34 -0.53 -5.76 -17.68
C GLU A 34 -0.46 -6.99 -16.78
N ILE A 35 0.71 -7.65 -16.70
CA ILE A 35 0.92 -8.80 -15.80
C ILE A 35 0.72 -8.38 -14.34
N LEU A 36 1.29 -7.24 -13.95
CA LEU A 36 1.13 -6.73 -12.59
C LEU A 36 -0.35 -6.42 -12.31
N TYR A 37 -1.03 -5.77 -13.26
CA TYR A 37 -2.45 -5.46 -13.18
C TYR A 37 -3.31 -6.72 -13.03
N SER A 38 -3.09 -7.76 -13.85
CA SER A 38 -3.80 -9.04 -13.73
C SER A 38 -3.52 -9.75 -12.41
N LEU A 39 -2.29 -9.70 -11.91
CA LEU A 39 -1.93 -10.24 -10.58
C LEU A 39 -2.56 -9.43 -9.44
N THR A 40 -2.76 -8.13 -9.62
CA THR A 40 -3.42 -7.28 -8.63
C THR A 40 -4.96 -7.39 -8.70
N GLU A 41 -5.58 -7.60 -9.85
CA GLU A 41 -7.05 -7.75 -9.98
C GLU A 41 -7.57 -8.99 -9.21
N GLU A 42 -6.80 -10.09 -9.17
CA GLU A 42 -7.13 -11.25 -8.33
C GLU A 42 -7.08 -10.91 -6.83
N ASN A 43 -6.19 -9.99 -6.44
CA ASN A 43 -6.03 -9.54 -5.06
C ASN A 43 -7.02 -8.42 -4.67
N GLU A 44 -7.39 -7.54 -5.60
CA GLU A 44 -8.31 -6.43 -5.38
C GLU A 44 -9.71 -6.91 -5.02
N ASN A 45 -10.19 -8.02 -5.60
CA ASN A 45 -11.48 -8.61 -5.25
C ASN A 45 -11.48 -9.24 -3.84
N GLU A 46 -10.35 -9.78 -3.36
CA GLU A 46 -10.23 -10.33 -2.00
C GLU A 46 -9.96 -9.23 -0.94
N GLN A 47 -9.40 -8.09 -1.35
CA GLN A 47 -9.00 -6.97 -0.46
C GLN A 47 -9.95 -5.77 -0.50
N ALA A 48 -10.90 -5.73 -1.43
CA ALA A 48 -11.96 -4.71 -1.50
C ALA A 48 -13.04 -4.88 -0.42
N GLU A 49 -13.22 -6.08 0.14
CA GLU A 49 -14.36 -6.37 1.03
C GLU A 49 -14.04 -6.63 2.50
N LYS A 50 -12.75 -6.70 2.90
CA LYS A 50 -12.43 -6.62 4.32
C LYS A 50 -12.38 -5.16 4.73
N SER A 51 -13.56 -4.60 5.00
CA SER A 51 -13.67 -3.44 5.88
C SER A 51 -12.81 -3.70 7.12
N ILE A 52 -11.97 -2.73 7.49
CA ILE A 52 -11.16 -2.81 8.71
C ILE A 52 -12.14 -3.05 9.86
N SER A 53 -12.02 -4.16 10.60
CA SER A 53 -12.91 -4.35 11.76
C SER A 53 -12.62 -3.30 12.81
N ASP A 54 -13.62 -2.98 13.63
CA ASP A 54 -13.52 -1.96 14.68
C ASP A 54 -12.33 -2.22 15.61
N GLU A 55 -11.99 -3.48 15.87
CA GLU A 55 -10.81 -3.87 16.66
C GLU A 55 -9.50 -3.48 15.97
N ASN A 56 -9.40 -3.73 14.67
CA ASN A 56 -8.21 -3.37 13.90
C ASN A 56 -8.06 -1.85 13.78
N LEU A 57 -9.16 -1.11 13.74
CA LEU A 57 -9.14 0.35 13.77
C LEU A 57 -8.52 0.86 15.08
N VAL A 58 -8.95 0.30 16.21
CA VAL A 58 -8.39 0.63 17.54
C VAL A 58 -6.92 0.25 17.63
N LEU A 59 -6.56 -0.97 17.20
CA LEU A 59 -5.17 -1.45 17.23
C LEU A 59 -4.25 -0.60 16.37
N ASN A 60 -4.64 -0.33 15.13
CA ASN A 60 -3.81 0.46 14.23
C ASN A 60 -3.66 1.90 14.73
N SER A 61 -4.71 2.49 15.32
CA SER A 61 -4.65 3.82 15.91
C SER A 61 -3.72 3.87 17.14
N LEU A 62 -3.71 2.81 17.96
CA LEU A 62 -2.77 2.65 19.08
C LEU A 62 -1.31 2.52 18.60
N ILE A 63 -1.08 1.70 17.58
CA ILE A 63 0.24 1.53 16.96
C ILE A 63 0.70 2.85 16.36
N TYR A 64 -0.17 3.56 15.66
CA TYR A 64 0.13 4.86 15.07
C TYR A 64 0.52 5.89 16.13
N ASP A 65 -0.20 5.99 17.25
CA ASP A 65 0.15 6.88 18.37
C ASP A 65 1.56 6.58 18.93
N TYR A 66 1.88 5.30 19.11
CA TYR A 66 3.22 4.89 19.53
C TYR A 66 4.31 5.26 18.51
N LEU A 67 4.06 5.02 17.21
CA LEU A 67 5.02 5.30 16.16
C LEU A 67 5.31 6.80 16.07
N VAL A 68 4.26 7.64 16.09
CA VAL A 68 4.37 9.10 16.07
C VAL A 68 5.14 9.62 17.29
N TYR A 69 4.82 9.13 18.48
CA TYR A 69 5.49 9.55 19.71
C TYR A 69 7.00 9.20 19.72
N ASN A 70 7.37 8.03 19.20
CA ASN A 70 8.77 7.59 19.14
C ASN A 70 9.54 8.12 17.92
N GLY A 71 8.94 8.99 17.11
CA GLY A 71 9.59 9.60 15.95
C GLY A 71 9.60 8.75 14.67
N TYR A 72 8.84 7.65 14.63
CA TYR A 72 8.71 6.78 13.45
C TYR A 72 7.63 7.27 12.46
N GLN A 73 7.66 8.56 12.13
CA GLN A 73 6.66 9.25 11.30
C GLN A 73 6.42 8.55 9.95
N ASN A 74 7.49 8.21 9.24
CA ASN A 74 7.40 7.56 7.92
C ASN A 74 6.71 6.20 8.00
N THR A 75 7.03 5.40 9.01
CA THR A 75 6.40 4.09 9.26
C THR A 75 4.93 4.26 9.61
N GLY A 76 4.58 5.28 10.42
CA GLY A 76 3.19 5.61 10.72
C GLY A 76 2.39 5.99 9.47
N MET A 77 2.96 6.77 8.56
CA MET A 77 2.29 7.13 7.30
C MET A 77 2.08 5.91 6.38
N VAL A 78 3.07 5.01 6.30
CA VAL A 78 2.92 3.75 5.56
C VAL A 78 1.80 2.91 6.15
N LEU A 79 1.73 2.77 7.47
CA LEU A 79 0.65 2.05 8.17
C LEU A 79 -0.73 2.62 7.82
N LEU A 80 -0.91 3.95 7.85
CA LEU A 80 -2.19 4.58 7.50
C LEU A 80 -2.58 4.30 6.04
N LYS A 81 -1.62 4.37 5.13
CA LYS A 81 -1.85 4.13 3.70
C LYS A 81 -2.18 2.67 3.39
N GLU A 82 -1.40 1.73 3.93
CA GLU A 82 -1.62 0.29 3.75
C GLU A 82 -2.92 -0.19 4.40
N SER A 83 -3.25 0.37 5.56
CA SER A 83 -4.49 0.03 6.25
C SER A 83 -5.71 0.71 5.63
N LYS A 84 -5.55 1.56 4.60
CA LYS A 84 -6.63 2.38 4.03
C LYS A 84 -7.32 3.26 5.09
N MET A 85 -6.57 3.77 6.08
CA MET A 85 -7.05 4.73 7.09
C MET A 85 -6.66 6.18 6.78
N ASP A 86 -5.95 6.40 5.67
CA ASP A 86 -5.57 7.73 5.19
C ASP A 86 -6.80 8.45 4.61
N SER A 87 -7.19 9.54 5.28
CA SER A 87 -8.34 10.39 4.93
C SER A 87 -8.22 11.12 3.59
N GLY A 88 -7.07 11.03 2.89
CA GLY A 88 -6.71 11.98 1.82
C GLY A 88 -6.82 11.52 0.36
N LEU A 89 -7.10 10.26 0.03
CA LEU A 89 -6.89 9.76 -1.36
C LEU A 89 -8.07 9.02 -2.00
N ARG A 90 -9.31 9.24 -1.54
CA ARG A 90 -10.50 8.72 -2.22
C ARG A 90 -11.37 9.89 -2.71
N GLU A 91 -11.01 10.44 -3.87
CA GLU A 91 -11.87 11.40 -4.59
C GLU A 91 -13.12 10.74 -5.19
N ASP A 92 -13.18 9.41 -5.25
CA ASP A 92 -14.33 8.70 -5.83
C ASP A 92 -14.99 7.73 -4.86
N LYS A 93 -16.32 7.90 -4.79
CA LYS A 93 -17.39 6.97 -4.36
C LYS A 93 -18.02 7.28 -3.01
N GLU A 94 -19.25 7.76 -3.15
CA GLU A 94 -20.26 8.19 -2.20
C GLU A 94 -20.68 7.17 -1.11
N HIS A 95 -19.91 6.12 -0.83
CA HIS A 95 -20.30 5.06 0.12
C HIS A 95 -19.10 4.66 0.98
N SER A 96 -18.70 5.50 1.93
CA SER A 96 -17.75 5.10 2.99
C SER A 96 -17.96 6.00 4.21
N ASN A 97 -18.91 5.63 5.08
CA ASN A 97 -18.91 6.12 6.45
C ASN A 97 -17.64 5.62 7.13
N ALA A 98 -16.63 6.46 7.33
CA ALA A 98 -15.72 6.37 8.48
C ALA A 98 -14.65 7.45 8.40
N SER A 99 -14.63 8.33 9.39
CA SER A 99 -13.39 8.92 9.87
C SER A 99 -12.49 7.77 10.35
N GLN A 100 -11.42 7.45 9.62
CA GLN A 100 -10.68 6.19 9.83
C GLN A 100 -9.48 6.27 10.78
N LEU A 101 -9.24 7.40 11.45
CA LEU A 101 -8.28 7.47 12.55
C LEU A 101 -9.00 7.93 13.81
N LEU A 102 -8.92 7.12 14.86
CA LEU A 102 -9.49 7.48 16.15
C LEU A 102 -8.60 8.51 16.84
N SER A 103 -9.22 9.56 17.36
CA SER A 103 -8.55 10.53 18.22
C SER A 103 -8.06 9.89 19.52
N LYS A 104 -7.11 10.53 20.19
CA LYS A 104 -6.60 10.05 21.49
C LYS A 104 -7.71 9.97 22.53
N GLU A 105 -8.65 10.90 22.48
CA GLU A 105 -9.81 10.96 23.37
C GLU A 105 -10.76 9.79 23.12
N GLU A 106 -11.03 9.44 21.86
CA GLU A 106 -11.84 8.27 21.51
C GLU A 106 -11.17 6.96 21.93
N LEU A 107 -9.87 6.82 21.71
CA LEU A 107 -9.10 5.65 22.15
C LEU A 107 -9.13 5.49 23.67
N LYS A 108 -8.94 6.57 24.42
CA LYS A 108 -9.04 6.56 25.89
C LYS A 108 -10.44 6.13 26.36
N SER A 109 -11.48 6.64 25.70
CA SER A 109 -12.88 6.29 26.01
C SER A 109 -13.17 4.80 25.75
N ILE A 110 -12.73 4.28 24.60
CA ILE A 110 -12.93 2.87 24.22
C ILE A 110 -12.17 1.93 25.18
N LEU A 111 -10.92 2.25 25.50
CA LEU A 111 -10.05 1.40 26.31
C LEU A 111 -10.23 1.60 27.82
N ARG A 112 -11.06 2.57 28.24
CA ARG A 112 -11.31 2.93 29.64
C ARG A 112 -10.02 3.18 30.43
N VAL A 113 -9.05 3.86 29.80
CA VAL A 113 -7.76 4.20 30.40
C VAL A 113 -7.83 5.62 30.98
N GLU A 114 -7.53 5.76 32.27
CA GLU A 114 -7.40 7.05 32.94
C GLU A 114 -6.02 7.65 32.67
N ASP A 115 -6.02 8.83 32.03
CA ASP A 115 -4.90 9.73 31.75
C ASP A 115 -3.49 9.14 31.66
N SER A 116 -3.08 8.84 30.42
CA SER A 116 -1.67 8.83 30.04
C SER A 116 -1.16 10.27 29.94
N SER A 117 -0.19 10.63 30.77
CA SER A 117 0.48 11.95 30.82
C SER A 117 1.33 12.17 29.56
N GLY A 118 0.70 12.51 28.44
CA GLY A 118 1.38 12.77 27.16
C GLY A 118 2.11 11.56 26.55
N LEU A 119 2.08 10.41 27.22
CA LEU A 119 2.67 9.15 26.78
C LEU A 119 1.70 8.39 25.86
N PRO A 120 2.23 7.53 24.96
CA PRO A 120 1.41 6.64 24.16
C PRO A 120 0.51 5.78 25.01
N ILE A 121 -0.74 5.59 24.57
CA ILE A 121 -1.71 4.77 25.31
C ILE A 121 -1.20 3.33 25.49
N LEU A 122 -0.47 2.79 24.50
CA LEU A 122 0.16 1.47 24.59
C LEU A 122 1.05 1.30 25.82
N TYR A 123 1.73 2.35 26.30
CA TYR A 123 2.60 2.24 27.47
C TYR A 123 1.80 2.01 28.76
N SER A 124 0.56 2.49 28.82
CA SER A 124 -0.32 2.26 29.97
C SER A 124 -0.88 0.84 30.02
N LEU A 125 -0.90 0.15 28.88
CA LEU A 125 -1.45 -1.20 28.72
C LEU A 125 -0.44 -2.31 29.02
N ILE A 126 0.86 -2.00 28.96
CA ILE A 126 1.95 -2.91 29.30
C ILE A 126 2.24 -2.72 30.80
N LYS A 127 1.46 -3.40 31.65
CA LYS A 127 1.71 -3.49 33.09
C LYS A 127 2.42 -4.79 33.44
#